data_AF-X1SVQ3-F1
#
_entry.id   AF-X1SVQ3-F1
#
_cell.length_a   1.000
_cell.length_b   1.000
_cell.length_c   1.000
_cell.angle_alpha   90.00
_cell.angle_beta   90.00
_cell.angle_gamma   90.00
#
_symmetry.space_group_name_H-M   'P 1'
#
loop_
_entity.id
_entity.type
_entity.pdbx_description
1 polymer ?
#
loop_
_entity_poly.entity_id
_entity_poly.type
_entity_poly.pdbx_seq_one_letter_code
_entity_poly.pdbx_strand_id
1 'polypeptide(L)'
;MNIDEFSGKYLFEPLGISPYYWSQYKNGVVDTAGSLKITPRDMTKIGVTFLNKGIWNGEQIISEQWVDKSAVSYPGNSWLSNWDDHWGMRGYSYSWWTHTFVKSGKRINMFYAAGWGGQYIMVIPELNTVVVFTGGNYLSYRPPFEMV
;
A
#
# COMPACT_ATOMS: atom_id res chain seq x y z
N MET A 1 -9.99 20.58 10.53
CA MET A 1 -8.93 19.56 10.53
C MET A 1 -8.46 19.41 9.10
N ASN A 2 -7.21 19.74 8.81
CA ASN A 2 -6.60 19.49 7.51
C ASN A 2 -6.21 17.99 7.38
N ILE A 3 -5.75 17.56 6.21
CA ILE A 3 -5.44 16.14 5.98
C ILE A 3 -4.23 15.64 6.79
N ASP A 4 -3.27 16.52 7.08
CA ASP A 4 -2.14 16.20 7.94
C ASP A 4 -2.63 15.91 9.36
N GLU A 5 -3.39 16.81 9.96
CA GLU A 5 -4.00 16.65 11.29
C GLU A 5 -4.93 15.41 11.36
N PHE A 6 -5.70 15.16 10.30
CA PHE A 6 -6.59 14.00 10.22
C PHE A 6 -5.80 12.69 10.17
N SER A 7 -4.79 12.61 9.30
CA SER A 7 -3.94 11.42 9.17
C SER A 7 -3.10 11.19 10.43
N GLY A 8 -2.60 12.24 11.06
CA GLY A 8 -1.97 12.21 12.38
C GLY A 8 -2.87 11.55 13.42
N LYS A 9 -4.04 12.13 13.66
CA LYS A 9 -4.96 11.70 14.73
C LYS A 9 -5.54 10.29 14.53
N TYR A 10 -5.98 9.96 13.32
CA TYR A 10 -6.78 8.74 13.08
C TYR A 10 -5.98 7.57 12.51
N LEU A 11 -4.73 7.78 12.09
CA LEU A 11 -3.90 6.71 11.52
C LEU A 11 -2.49 6.69 12.10
N PHE A 12 -1.74 7.78 12.01
CA PHE A 12 -0.32 7.75 12.37
C PHE A 12 -0.09 7.63 13.88
N GLU A 13 -0.79 8.40 14.70
CA GLU A 13 -0.69 8.31 16.16
C GLU A 13 -1.12 6.92 16.68
N PRO A 14 -2.28 6.35 16.30
CA PRO A 14 -2.67 5.01 16.73
C PRO A 14 -1.68 3.92 16.30
N LEU A 15 -1.06 4.06 15.13
CA LEU A 15 -0.04 3.13 14.65
C LEU A 15 1.36 3.42 15.26
N GLY A 16 1.52 4.50 16.01
CA GLY A 16 2.82 4.94 16.53
C GLY A 16 3.81 5.28 15.40
N ILE A 17 3.34 5.85 14.30
CA ILE A 17 4.14 6.30 13.16
C ILE A 17 4.64 7.72 13.48
N SER A 18 5.94 7.84 13.77
CA SER A 18 6.59 9.11 14.06
C SER A 18 8.12 8.99 13.88
N PRO A 19 8.80 10.00 13.31
CA PRO A 19 8.22 11.17 12.65
C PRO A 19 7.62 10.82 11.28
N TYR A 20 6.63 11.59 10.84
CA TYR A 20 6.12 11.55 9.47
C TYR A 20 6.17 12.96 8.88
N TYR A 21 6.29 13.05 7.56
CA TYR A 21 6.33 14.34 6.85
C TYR A 21 5.52 14.28 5.57
N TRP A 22 4.70 15.30 5.38
CA TRP A 22 3.98 15.58 4.13
C TRP A 22 4.63 16.76 3.41
N SER A 23 4.88 16.64 2.11
CA SER A 23 5.16 17.84 1.31
C SER A 23 3.88 18.65 1.13
N GLN A 24 4.04 19.96 1.00
CA GLN A 24 2.95 20.88 0.73
C GLN A 24 3.26 21.70 -0.52
N TYR A 25 2.24 21.99 -1.31
CA TYR A 25 2.33 22.96 -2.40
C TYR A 25 2.47 24.38 -1.83
N LYS A 26 2.85 25.35 -2.67
CA LYS A 26 3.05 26.76 -2.26
C LYS A 26 1.82 27.41 -1.62
N ASN A 27 0.63 26.89 -1.90
CA ASN A 27 -0.65 27.34 -1.34
C ASN A 27 -1.04 26.62 -0.04
N GLY A 28 -0.16 25.78 0.53
CA GLY A 28 -0.38 25.04 1.78
C GLY A 28 -1.19 23.75 1.63
N VAL A 29 -1.60 23.37 0.41
CA VAL A 29 -2.28 22.09 0.17
C VAL A 29 -1.27 20.95 0.30
N VAL A 30 -1.60 19.93 1.10
CA VAL A 30 -0.77 18.73 1.28
C VAL A 30 -0.79 17.87 0.02
N ASP A 31 0.39 17.46 -0.45
CA ASP A 31 0.56 16.56 -1.59
C ASP A 31 0.33 15.10 -1.15
N THR A 32 -0.92 14.69 -1.16
CA THR A 32 -1.36 13.34 -0.76
C THR A 32 -1.13 12.27 -1.83
N ALA A 33 -0.73 12.65 -3.05
CA ALA A 33 -0.59 11.71 -4.16
C ALA A 33 0.66 10.83 -4.04
N GLY A 34 1.71 11.29 -3.36
CA GLY A 34 2.93 10.50 -3.20
C GLY A 34 4.02 11.09 -2.31
N SER A 35 3.75 12.16 -1.56
CA SER A 35 4.82 12.90 -0.85
C SER A 35 5.08 12.46 0.58
N LEU A 36 4.32 11.48 1.10
CA LEU A 36 4.48 10.97 2.46
C LEU A 36 5.87 10.38 2.65
N LYS A 37 6.59 10.88 3.65
CA LYS A 37 7.87 10.33 4.10
C LYS A 37 7.70 9.71 5.48
N ILE A 38 7.87 8.40 5.52
CA ILE A 38 7.87 7.56 6.73
C ILE A 38 8.93 6.47 6.58
N THR A 39 9.30 5.81 7.67
CA THR A 39 10.29 4.72 7.60
C THR A 39 9.69 3.45 6.97
N PRO A 40 10.51 2.56 6.38
CA PRO A 40 10.01 1.25 5.92
C PRO A 40 9.31 0.46 7.03
N ARG A 41 9.78 0.58 8.27
CA ARG A 41 9.17 -0.04 9.44
C ARG A 41 7.75 0.50 9.68
N ASP A 42 7.54 1.79 9.52
CA ASP A 42 6.22 2.42 9.66
C ASP A 42 5.30 2.06 8.49
N MET A 43 5.82 1.95 7.27
CA MET A 43 5.08 1.39 6.14
C MET A 43 4.59 -0.03 6.43
N THR A 44 5.40 -0.86 7.09
CA THR A 44 5.00 -2.22 7.50
C THR A 44 3.82 -2.18 8.46
N LYS A 45 3.74 -1.20 9.37
CA LYS A 45 2.60 -1.08 10.30
C LYS A 45 1.28 -0.91 9.54
N ILE A 46 1.26 -0.06 8.52
CA ILE A 46 0.08 0.11 7.64
C ILE A 46 -0.27 -1.22 6.99
N GLY A 47 0.70 -1.91 6.39
CA GLY A 47 0.47 -3.22 5.75
C GLY A 47 -0.04 -4.28 6.73
N VAL A 48 0.50 -4.34 7.95
CA VAL A 48 0.08 -5.30 8.99
C VAL A 48 -1.32 -4.99 9.49
N THR A 49 -1.67 -3.70 9.64
CA THR A 49 -3.05 -3.30 9.96
C THR A 49 -4.02 -3.80 8.89
N PHE A 50 -3.69 -3.67 7.60
CA PHE A 50 -4.51 -4.23 6.52
C PHE A 50 -4.54 -5.77 6.50
N LEU A 51 -3.41 -6.43 6.77
CA LEU A 51 -3.34 -7.89 6.90
C LEU A 51 -4.29 -8.39 8.01
N ASN A 52 -4.34 -7.66 9.12
CA ASN A 52 -5.16 -7.95 10.29
C ASN A 52 -6.54 -7.31 10.23
N LYS A 53 -7.13 -7.15 9.03
CA LYS A 53 -8.51 -6.66 8.86
C LYS A 53 -8.79 -5.31 9.53
N GLY A 54 -7.78 -4.46 9.55
CA GLY A 54 -7.83 -3.10 10.09
C GLY A 54 -7.52 -2.99 11.58
N ILE A 55 -7.11 -4.08 12.22
CA ILE A 55 -6.75 -4.14 13.64
C ILE A 55 -5.26 -3.89 13.83
N TRP A 56 -4.93 -2.98 14.75
CA TRP A 56 -3.57 -2.74 15.22
C TRP A 56 -3.56 -2.79 16.75
N ASN A 57 -2.69 -3.61 17.34
CA ASN A 57 -2.58 -3.79 18.79
C ASN A 57 -3.92 -4.06 19.53
N GLY A 58 -4.85 -4.75 18.87
CA GLY A 58 -6.17 -5.07 19.43
C GLY A 58 -7.24 -3.99 19.23
N GLU A 59 -6.90 -2.85 18.63
CA GLU A 59 -7.84 -1.77 18.32
C GLU A 59 -8.20 -1.74 16.83
N GLN A 60 -9.47 -1.51 16.51
CA GLN A 60 -9.94 -1.34 15.14
C GLN A 60 -9.61 0.08 14.65
N ILE A 61 -8.57 0.21 13.84
CA ILE A 61 -8.12 1.51 13.28
C ILE A 61 -8.83 1.80 11.95
N ILE A 62 -8.94 0.78 11.09
CA ILE A 62 -9.59 0.85 9.78
C ILE A 62 -10.74 -0.14 9.81
N SER A 63 -11.94 0.18 9.31
CA SER A 63 -13.02 -0.82 9.35
C SER A 63 -12.68 -2.05 8.51
N GLU A 64 -13.03 -3.24 8.99
CA GLU A 64 -12.86 -4.50 8.25
C GLU A 64 -13.50 -4.42 6.87
N GLN A 65 -14.70 -3.84 6.77
CA GLN A 65 -15.38 -3.64 5.50
C GLN A 65 -14.57 -2.78 4.50
N TRP A 66 -13.84 -1.77 4.97
CA TRP A 66 -12.98 -0.96 4.10
C TRP A 66 -11.78 -1.76 3.61
N VAL A 67 -11.16 -2.54 4.51
CA VAL A 67 -10.04 -3.43 4.16
C VAL A 67 -10.47 -4.46 3.11
N ASP A 68 -11.61 -5.13 3.31
CA ASP A 68 -12.13 -6.11 2.36
C ASP A 68 -12.42 -5.51 0.99
N LYS A 69 -12.99 -4.30 0.95
CA LYS A 69 -13.21 -3.58 -0.31
C LYS A 69 -11.91 -3.15 -1.01
N SER A 70 -10.89 -2.81 -0.22
CA SER A 70 -9.58 -2.37 -0.72
C SER A 70 -8.77 -3.54 -1.29
N ALA A 71 -8.94 -4.73 -0.74
CA ALA A 71 -8.18 -5.93 -1.10
C ALA A 71 -8.63 -6.61 -2.42
N VAL A 72 -9.75 -6.18 -3.02
CA VAL A 72 -10.32 -6.78 -4.22
C VAL A 72 -10.52 -5.72 -5.30
N SER A 73 -10.24 -6.06 -6.55
CA SER A 73 -10.41 -5.15 -7.70
C SER A 73 -11.83 -4.61 -7.78
N TYR A 74 -11.97 -3.32 -8.14
CA TYR A 74 -13.28 -2.77 -8.45
C TYR A 74 -13.90 -3.50 -9.67
N PRO A 75 -15.21 -3.77 -9.68
CA PRO A 75 -15.85 -4.48 -10.78
C PRO A 75 -15.52 -3.87 -12.15
N GLY A 76 -15.02 -4.70 -13.07
CA GLY A 76 -14.67 -4.29 -14.43
C GLY A 76 -13.26 -3.73 -14.65
N ASN A 77 -12.41 -3.64 -13.60
CA ASN A 77 -11.06 -3.10 -13.73
C ASN A 77 -9.92 -4.09 -13.47
N SER A 78 -10.16 -5.41 -13.48
CA SER A 78 -9.13 -6.44 -13.24
C SER A 78 -8.15 -6.67 -14.40
N TRP A 79 -8.14 -5.76 -15.39
CA TRP A 79 -7.41 -5.90 -16.65
C TRP A 79 -6.46 -4.73 -16.90
N LEU A 80 -6.15 -3.95 -15.86
CA LEU A 80 -5.25 -2.81 -15.96
C LEU A 80 -3.83 -3.31 -16.20
N SER A 81 -3.20 -2.75 -17.22
CA SER A 81 -1.76 -2.88 -17.46
C SER A 81 -1.11 -1.59 -16.98
N ASN A 82 -0.23 -1.69 -15.99
CA ASN A 82 0.67 -0.59 -15.65
C ASN A 82 2.00 -0.85 -16.36
N TRP A 83 2.59 0.18 -16.96
CA TRP A 83 3.87 0.09 -17.68
C TRP A 83 5.07 -0.14 -16.76
N ASP A 84 4.90 0.03 -15.44
CA ASP A 84 6.01 0.18 -14.49
C ASP A 84 6.30 -1.10 -13.65
N ASP A 85 5.46 -2.14 -13.74
CA ASP A 85 5.66 -3.40 -13.02
C ASP A 85 5.27 -4.62 -13.90
N HIS A 86 6.20 -5.55 -14.14
CA HIS A 86 6.07 -6.67 -15.09
C HIS A 86 5.15 -7.84 -14.67
N TRP A 87 4.18 -7.62 -13.79
CA TRP A 87 3.40 -8.71 -13.18
C TRP A 87 2.09 -8.97 -13.95
N GLY A 88 1.94 -8.40 -15.15
CA GLY A 88 0.78 -8.63 -16.02
C GLY A 88 -0.45 -7.84 -15.59
N MET A 89 -1.64 -8.39 -15.88
CA MET A 89 -2.93 -7.73 -15.63
C MET A 89 -3.21 -7.61 -14.13
N ARG A 90 -3.74 -6.45 -13.73
CA ARG A 90 -4.02 -6.09 -12.34
C ARG A 90 -5.39 -5.45 -12.23
N GLY A 91 -5.92 -5.42 -11.01
CA GLY A 91 -7.03 -4.52 -10.67
C GLY A 91 -6.61 -3.42 -9.73
N TYR A 92 -7.52 -2.49 -9.47
CA TYR A 92 -7.29 -1.38 -8.56
C TYR A 92 -8.54 -1.09 -7.73
N SER A 93 -8.36 -0.75 -6.46
CA SER A 93 -9.48 -0.44 -5.56
C SER A 93 -8.99 0.37 -4.36
N TYR A 94 -9.67 1.46 -4.02
CA TYR A 94 -9.40 2.28 -2.82
C TYR A 94 -7.91 2.56 -2.54
N SER A 95 -7.16 2.94 -3.57
CA SER A 95 -5.71 3.24 -3.51
C SER A 95 -4.76 2.02 -3.43
N TRP A 96 -5.27 0.81 -3.64
CA TRP A 96 -4.51 -0.43 -3.70
C TRP A 96 -4.59 -1.05 -5.10
N TRP A 97 -3.43 -1.45 -5.62
CA TRP A 97 -3.35 -2.41 -6.72
C TRP A 97 -3.66 -3.81 -6.22
N THR A 98 -4.20 -4.66 -7.08
CA THR A 98 -4.58 -6.05 -6.75
C THR A 98 -4.06 -6.99 -7.82
N HIS A 99 -3.55 -8.14 -7.39
CA HIS A 99 -3.01 -9.16 -8.27
C HIS A 99 -3.21 -10.56 -7.67
N THR A 100 -3.43 -11.56 -8.53
CA THR A 100 -3.58 -12.95 -8.09
C THR A 100 -2.57 -13.82 -8.83
N PHE A 101 -1.79 -14.57 -8.08
CA PHE A 101 -0.91 -15.59 -8.60
C PHE A 101 -1.55 -16.98 -8.52
N VAL A 102 -1.11 -17.87 -9.39
CA VAL A 102 -1.36 -19.31 -9.27
C VAL A 102 -0.03 -20.03 -9.14
N LYS A 103 0.25 -20.62 -7.98
CA LYS A 103 1.45 -21.43 -7.73
C LYS A 103 1.04 -22.81 -7.23
N SER A 104 1.49 -23.85 -7.92
CA SER A 104 1.19 -25.25 -7.58
C SER A 104 -0.32 -25.51 -7.38
N GLY A 105 -1.16 -24.92 -8.25
CA GLY A 105 -2.61 -25.04 -8.19
C GLY A 105 -3.31 -24.21 -7.11
N LYS A 106 -2.57 -23.47 -6.27
CA LYS A 106 -3.14 -22.57 -5.25
C LYS A 106 -3.19 -21.14 -5.75
N ARG A 107 -4.32 -20.48 -5.54
CA ARG A 107 -4.46 -19.03 -5.74
C ARG A 107 -3.85 -18.30 -4.54
N ILE A 108 -3.02 -17.31 -4.82
CA ILE A 108 -2.41 -16.44 -3.82
C ILE A 108 -2.77 -15.01 -4.21
N ASN A 109 -3.54 -14.33 -3.37
CA ASN A 109 -3.94 -12.95 -3.63
C ASN A 109 -2.94 -12.01 -2.98
N MET A 110 -2.67 -10.92 -3.68
CA MET A 110 -1.86 -9.83 -3.20
C MET A 110 -2.56 -8.53 -3.52
N PHE A 111 -2.61 -7.63 -2.55
CA PHE A 111 -2.92 -6.23 -2.81
C PHE A 111 -1.76 -5.38 -2.30
N TYR A 112 -1.46 -4.31 -3.03
CA TYR A 112 -0.24 -3.55 -2.78
C TYR A 112 -0.37 -2.08 -3.16
N ALA A 113 0.37 -1.24 -2.42
CA ALA A 113 0.61 0.14 -2.79
C ALA A 113 1.95 0.21 -3.53
N ALA A 114 2.01 0.96 -4.62
CA ALA A 114 3.22 1.15 -5.41
C ALA A 114 3.47 2.64 -5.65
N GLY A 115 4.71 3.06 -5.41
CA GLY A 115 5.18 4.43 -5.58
C GLY A 115 6.40 4.51 -6.48
N TRP A 116 6.54 5.66 -7.14
CA TRP A 116 7.68 5.94 -8.01
C TRP A 116 9.02 5.83 -7.24
N GLY A 117 10.05 5.30 -7.90
CA GLY A 117 11.35 4.99 -7.29
C GLY A 117 11.48 3.60 -6.68
N GLY A 118 10.43 2.77 -6.75
CA GLY A 118 10.43 1.41 -6.21
C GLY A 118 9.94 1.34 -4.76
N GLN A 119 8.90 2.11 -4.42
CA GLN A 119 8.27 2.03 -3.09
C GLN A 119 7.14 1.02 -3.16
N TYR A 120 7.11 0.06 -2.24
CA TYR A 120 6.06 -0.97 -2.19
C TYR A 120 5.62 -1.26 -0.77
N ILE A 121 4.31 -1.43 -0.59
CA ILE A 121 3.71 -2.14 0.56
C ILE A 121 2.89 -3.27 -0.05
N MET A 122 3.32 -4.52 0.12
CA MET A 122 2.64 -5.70 -0.41
C MET A 122 2.03 -6.50 0.74
N VAL A 123 0.74 -6.80 0.65
CA VAL A 123 0.02 -7.60 1.64
C VAL A 123 -0.45 -8.90 0.97
N ILE A 124 -0.08 -10.03 1.57
CA ILE A 124 -0.36 -11.37 1.04
C ILE A 124 -1.06 -12.19 2.14
N PRO A 125 -2.40 -12.12 2.23
CA PRO A 125 -3.17 -12.75 3.30
C PRO A 125 -2.98 -14.26 3.39
N GLU A 126 -2.94 -14.97 2.26
CA GLU A 126 -2.79 -16.44 2.22
C GLU A 126 -1.44 -16.91 2.75
N LEU A 127 -0.44 -16.02 2.82
CA LEU A 127 0.88 -16.27 3.39
C LEU A 127 1.08 -15.61 4.76
N ASN A 128 0.07 -14.93 5.30
CA ASN A 128 0.17 -14.12 6.53
C ASN A 128 1.40 -13.19 6.53
N THR A 129 1.65 -12.51 5.40
CA THR A 129 2.90 -11.80 5.14
C THR A 129 2.67 -10.39 4.62
N VAL A 130 3.51 -9.46 5.10
CA VAL A 130 3.67 -8.11 4.55
C VAL A 130 5.11 -7.93 4.10
N VAL A 131 5.31 -7.42 2.89
CA VAL A 131 6.64 -7.11 2.34
C VAL A 131 6.69 -5.62 2.01
N VAL A 132 7.74 -4.94 2.46
CA VAL A 132 7.98 -3.51 2.18
C VAL A 132 9.30 -3.33 1.46
N PHE A 133 9.27 -2.52 0.41
CA PHE A 133 10.46 -2.01 -0.25
C PHE A 133 10.42 -0.48 -0.29
N THR A 134 11.59 0.11 -0.13
CA THR A 134 11.83 1.53 -0.42
C THR A 134 13.04 1.64 -1.32
N GLY A 135 12.96 2.48 -2.34
CA GLY A 135 14.01 2.64 -3.35
C GLY A 135 14.22 4.09 -3.77
N GLY A 136 15.22 4.32 -4.61
CA GLY A 136 15.50 5.64 -5.21
C GLY A 136 15.68 5.57 -6.72
N ASN A 137 15.12 4.55 -7.37
CA ASN A 137 15.34 4.32 -8.80
C ASN A 137 14.40 5.19 -9.66
N TYR A 138 14.76 6.47 -9.77
CA TYR A 138 14.01 7.48 -10.51
C TYR A 138 14.51 7.67 -11.95
N LEU A 139 15.68 7.11 -12.28
CA LEU A 139 16.43 7.44 -13.51
C LEU A 139 16.79 6.22 -14.37
N SER A 140 16.42 4.98 -13.99
CA SER A 140 16.80 3.76 -14.73
C SER A 140 15.60 2.84 -14.96
N TYR A 141 15.64 2.13 -16.09
CA TYR A 141 14.78 0.99 -16.38
C TYR A 141 14.74 0.04 -15.18
N ARG A 142 13.54 -0.33 -14.72
CA ARG A 142 13.32 -1.17 -13.54
C ARG A 142 13.34 -2.64 -13.96
N PRO A 143 14.32 -3.46 -13.56
CA PRO A 143 14.17 -4.90 -13.69
C PRO A 143 12.97 -5.34 -12.83
N PRO A 144 12.21 -6.36 -13.26
CA PRO A 144 11.11 -6.90 -12.46
C PRO A 144 11.59 -7.26 -11.05
N PHE A 145 10.79 -6.92 -10.04
CA PHE A 145 10.94 -7.55 -8.74
C PHE A 145 10.48 -9.00 -8.87
N GLU A 146 11.42 -9.93 -9.03
CA GLU A 146 11.17 -11.37 -8.98
C GLU A 146 11.49 -11.88 -7.57
N MET A 147 10.50 -12.45 -6.88
CA MET A 147 10.77 -13.30 -5.72
C MET A 147 11.25 -14.66 -6.25
N VAL A 148 12.55 -14.90 -6.18
CA VAL A 148 13.18 -16.19 -6.50
C VAL A 148 13.02 -17.15 -5.33
#